data_AF-A0A956JFC9-F1
#
_entry.id   AF-A0A956JFC9-F1
#
_cell.length_a   1.000
_cell.length_b   1.000
_cell.length_c   1.000
_cell.angle_alpha   90.00
_cell.angle_beta   90.00
_cell.angle_gamma   90.00
#
_symmetry.space_group_name_H-M   'P 1'
#
loop_
_entity.id
_entity.type
_entity.pdbx_description
1 polymer ?
#
loop_
_entity_poly.entity_id
_entity_poly.type
_entity_poly.pdbx_seq_one_letter_code
_entity_poly.pdbx_strand_id
1 'polypeptide(L)'
;MPYCGDGIVDEENGEECDDGNSDNTDGCTDTCELPYCGDGYVQEGEECDDGNAVDDDGCTNECLLGYCGNGILEPGEQCDDGNADDGDGCSSECTLEWVVFVTSAGFKGDLGGIEGADAKCQAHADSDASLAPPGKYLAWLSDETDESSPQVRFPTGEVENDGAYKLVDGTLVATGWADLTDGEIASPIILDETGVSVPNESVWSNTTAMGARKGDNHCQSWSTESGMSRGFLGLSSESSSQWSDLDDFGNTCNSHYRLY
;
A
#
# COMPACT_ATOMS: atom_id res chain seq x y z
N MET A 1 -61.88 -4.69 0.09
CA MET A 1 -61.30 -5.14 -1.18
C MET A 1 -59.83 -5.09 -0.89
N PRO A 2 -59.08 -6.20 -0.96
CA PRO A 2 -57.68 -6.24 -0.53
C PRO A 2 -56.91 -5.15 -1.28
N TYR A 3 -56.27 -4.25 -0.54
CA TYR A 3 -55.41 -3.21 -1.09
C TYR A 3 -54.33 -2.87 -0.07
N CYS A 4 -53.10 -2.73 -0.56
CA CYS A 4 -51.97 -2.37 0.28
C CYS A 4 -52.14 -0.99 0.94
N GLY A 5 -51.87 -0.91 2.24
CA GLY A 5 -51.96 0.30 3.05
C GLY A 5 -53.29 0.46 3.81
N ASP A 6 -54.02 -0.63 4.04
CA ASP A 6 -55.29 -0.62 4.79
C ASP A 6 -55.15 -1.04 6.27
N GLY A 7 -53.96 -1.46 6.67
CA GLY A 7 -53.57 -1.90 8.00
C GLY A 7 -53.86 -3.38 8.25
N ILE A 8 -54.18 -4.17 7.22
CA ILE A 8 -54.53 -5.58 7.32
C ILE A 8 -53.71 -6.39 6.32
N VAL A 9 -52.79 -7.23 6.83
CA VAL A 9 -52.00 -8.15 6.00
C VAL A 9 -52.88 -9.23 5.38
N ASP A 10 -53.02 -9.24 4.06
CA ASP A 10 -53.74 -10.24 3.28
C ASP A 10 -52.78 -11.27 2.61
N GLU A 11 -52.22 -12.18 3.42
CA GLU A 11 -51.27 -13.23 2.96
C GLU A 11 -51.79 -14.07 1.76
N GLU A 12 -53.11 -14.29 1.65
CA GLU A 12 -53.72 -15.06 0.54
C GLU A 12 -53.58 -14.34 -0.82
N ASN A 13 -53.34 -13.03 -0.81
CA ASN A 13 -53.08 -12.21 -2.01
C ASN A 13 -51.60 -11.86 -2.21
N GLY A 14 -50.71 -12.38 -1.36
CA GLY A 14 -49.26 -12.22 -1.50
C GLY A 14 -48.66 -11.00 -0.81
N GLU A 15 -49.38 -10.34 0.09
CA GLU A 15 -48.82 -9.29 0.95
C GLU A 15 -47.90 -9.90 2.00
N GLU A 16 -46.69 -9.36 2.14
CA GLU A 16 -45.71 -9.76 3.16
C GLU A 16 -45.88 -8.94 4.45
N CYS A 17 -46.39 -7.72 4.31
CA CYS A 17 -46.68 -6.75 5.38
C CYS A 17 -47.83 -5.82 4.96
N ASP A 18 -48.35 -5.02 5.90
CA ASP A 18 -49.22 -3.85 5.67
C ASP A 18 -49.23 -3.02 6.97
N ASP A 19 -48.75 -1.79 6.92
CA ASP A 19 -48.66 -0.91 8.09
C ASP A 19 -49.69 0.23 8.10
N GLY A 20 -50.65 0.17 7.16
CA GLY A 20 -51.77 1.11 7.08
C GLY A 20 -51.44 2.44 6.43
N ASN A 21 -50.34 2.53 5.67
CA ASN A 21 -50.00 3.72 4.91
C ASN A 21 -49.37 3.40 3.53
N SER A 22 -48.75 4.38 2.87
CA SER A 22 -48.16 4.23 1.53
C SER A 22 -46.78 4.91 1.43
N ASP A 23 -46.11 5.01 2.57
CA ASP A 23 -44.73 5.42 2.69
C ASP A 23 -43.87 4.19 2.36
N ASN A 24 -42.78 4.38 1.62
CA ASN A 24 -41.88 3.29 1.28
C ASN A 24 -40.67 3.23 2.23
N THR A 25 -40.61 4.13 3.23
CA THR A 25 -39.44 4.34 4.10
C THR A 25 -39.67 3.91 5.56
N ASP A 26 -40.71 3.10 5.78
CA ASP A 26 -41.07 2.54 7.07
C ASP A 26 -41.22 1.00 7.00
N GLY A 27 -42.07 0.42 7.85
CA GLY A 27 -42.08 -1.03 8.07
C GLY A 27 -42.64 -1.85 6.90
N CYS A 28 -43.18 -1.21 5.86
CA CYS A 28 -43.77 -1.88 4.72
C CYS A 28 -43.83 -0.97 3.49
N THR A 29 -43.44 -1.46 2.31
CA THR A 29 -43.54 -0.66 1.08
C THR A 29 -44.99 -0.47 0.62
N ASP A 30 -45.22 0.47 -0.30
CA ASP A 30 -46.52 0.70 -0.95
C ASP A 30 -46.98 -0.45 -1.87
N THR A 31 -46.10 -1.44 -2.09
CA THR A 31 -46.37 -2.71 -2.76
C THR A 31 -46.62 -3.87 -1.80
N CYS A 32 -46.61 -3.63 -0.49
CA CYS A 32 -46.79 -4.61 0.58
C CYS A 32 -45.70 -5.70 0.58
N GLU A 33 -44.48 -5.29 0.24
CA GLU A 33 -43.26 -6.08 0.34
C GLU A 33 -42.48 -5.61 1.58
N LEU A 34 -41.80 -6.55 2.24
CA LEU A 34 -40.92 -6.16 3.34
C LEU A 34 -39.74 -5.36 2.78
N PRO A 35 -39.38 -4.24 3.40
CA PRO A 35 -38.23 -3.45 2.96
C PRO A 35 -36.94 -4.27 3.07
N TYR A 36 -36.03 -4.06 2.13
CA TYR A 36 -34.72 -4.71 2.11
C TYR A 36 -33.67 -3.84 1.43
N CYS A 37 -32.41 -4.01 1.84
CA CYS A 37 -31.31 -3.28 1.21
C CYS A 37 -31.17 -3.61 -0.28
N GLY A 38 -31.21 -2.57 -1.11
CA GLY A 38 -31.19 -2.63 -2.58
C GLY A 38 -32.57 -2.50 -3.21
N ASP A 39 -33.60 -2.10 -2.46
CA ASP A 39 -34.96 -1.89 -2.97
C ASP A 39 -35.20 -0.47 -3.54
N GLY A 40 -34.23 0.44 -3.33
CA GLY A 40 -34.24 1.82 -3.79
C GLY A 40 -34.82 2.82 -2.77
N TYR A 41 -35.16 2.37 -1.55
CA TYR A 41 -35.75 3.19 -0.51
C TYR A 41 -34.95 3.09 0.79
N VAL A 42 -34.38 4.22 1.21
CA VAL A 42 -33.62 4.30 2.48
C VAL A 42 -34.56 4.15 3.69
N GLN A 43 -34.38 3.07 4.44
CA GLN A 43 -35.18 2.72 5.62
C GLN A 43 -34.58 3.27 6.93
N GLU A 44 -35.36 3.17 8.03
CA GLU A 44 -34.84 3.46 9.37
C GLU A 44 -33.72 2.47 9.75
N GLY A 45 -32.48 2.96 9.76
CA GLY A 45 -31.28 2.17 10.11
C GLY A 45 -30.31 1.98 8.96
N GLU A 46 -30.72 2.31 7.74
CA GLU A 46 -29.86 2.35 6.55
C GLU A 46 -29.19 3.73 6.43
N GLU A 47 -27.95 3.75 5.97
CA GLU A 47 -27.23 4.99 5.67
C GLU A 47 -27.42 5.41 4.21
N CYS A 48 -27.68 4.44 3.33
CA CYS A 48 -27.95 4.59 1.90
C CYS A 48 -28.76 3.39 1.40
N ASP A 49 -29.38 3.53 0.23
CA ASP A 49 -29.93 2.44 -0.59
C ASP A 49 -29.93 2.97 -2.03
N ASP A 50 -29.21 2.30 -2.92
CA ASP A 50 -29.02 2.74 -4.30
C ASP A 50 -29.84 1.90 -5.31
N GLY A 51 -30.65 0.97 -4.79
CA GLY A 51 -31.57 0.14 -5.56
C GLY A 51 -30.91 -0.99 -6.34
N ASN A 52 -29.70 -1.41 -5.97
CA ASN A 52 -29.05 -2.53 -6.61
C ASN A 52 -28.29 -3.44 -5.61
N ALA A 53 -27.52 -4.40 -6.13
CA ALA A 53 -26.78 -5.37 -5.32
C ALA A 53 -25.26 -5.34 -5.61
N VAL A 54 -24.72 -4.15 -5.90
CA VAL A 54 -23.36 -3.88 -6.33
C VAL A 54 -22.68 -3.08 -5.23
N ASP A 55 -21.63 -3.63 -4.61
CA ASP A 55 -20.99 -2.98 -3.45
C ASP A 55 -20.09 -1.79 -3.82
N ASP A 56 -19.69 -1.63 -5.09
CA ASP A 56 -18.65 -0.69 -5.54
C ASP A 56 -19.19 0.57 -6.25
N ASP A 57 -20.38 1.05 -5.86
CA ASP A 57 -20.99 2.26 -6.42
C ASP A 57 -21.45 3.32 -5.39
N GLY A 58 -20.97 3.19 -4.15
CA GLY A 58 -21.13 4.16 -3.08
C GLY A 58 -22.24 3.83 -2.07
N CYS A 59 -22.93 2.71 -2.26
CA CYS A 59 -23.74 2.07 -1.22
C CYS A 59 -23.45 0.57 -1.19
N THR A 60 -23.06 0.06 -0.03
CA THR A 60 -22.80 -1.37 0.12
C THR A 60 -24.12 -2.16 0.13
N ASN A 61 -24.06 -3.46 -0.12
CA ASN A 61 -25.17 -4.42 0.01
C ASN A 61 -25.66 -4.61 1.45
N GLU A 62 -24.99 -3.97 2.43
CA GLU A 62 -25.44 -3.86 3.82
C GLU A 62 -26.11 -2.49 4.11
N CYS A 63 -26.33 -1.68 3.08
CA CYS A 63 -26.94 -0.34 3.13
C CYS A 63 -26.18 0.62 4.04
N LEU A 64 -24.86 0.43 4.07
CA LEU A 64 -23.91 1.34 4.68
C LEU A 64 -23.25 2.17 3.58
N LEU A 65 -22.99 3.44 3.89
CA LEU A 65 -22.15 4.24 3.02
C LEU A 65 -20.79 3.58 2.91
N GLY A 66 -20.29 3.61 1.70
CA GLY A 66 -18.95 3.19 1.43
C GLY A 66 -17.90 3.95 2.25
N TYR A 67 -16.88 3.24 2.74
CA TYR A 67 -15.85 3.82 3.59
C TYR A 67 -14.51 3.11 3.37
N CYS A 68 -13.44 3.89 3.49
CA CYS A 68 -12.09 3.39 3.32
C CYS A 68 -11.71 2.33 4.36
N GLY A 69 -11.19 1.20 3.89
CA GLY A 69 -10.75 0.07 4.68
C GLY A 69 -11.81 -1.01 4.86
N ASN A 70 -12.81 -1.06 3.99
CA ASN A 70 -13.87 -2.07 4.02
C ASN A 70 -13.55 -3.30 3.12
N GLY A 71 -12.46 -3.23 2.36
CA GLY A 71 -11.98 -4.26 1.45
C GLY A 71 -12.57 -4.16 0.04
N ILE A 72 -13.32 -3.10 -0.26
CA ILE A 72 -14.07 -2.89 -1.50
C ILE A 72 -13.59 -1.59 -2.12
N LEU A 73 -13.04 -1.67 -3.33
CA LEU A 73 -12.56 -0.47 -4.01
C LEU A 73 -13.74 0.35 -4.57
N GLU A 74 -14.02 1.49 -3.96
CA GLU A 74 -15.17 2.32 -4.29
C GLU A 74 -14.82 3.51 -5.22
N PRO A 75 -15.83 4.16 -5.85
CA PRO A 75 -15.59 5.30 -6.72
C PRO A 75 -15.01 6.50 -5.95
N GLY A 76 -13.74 6.79 -6.19
CA GLY A 76 -13.01 7.88 -5.55
C GLY A 76 -11.81 7.41 -4.72
N GLU A 77 -11.79 6.12 -4.38
CA GLU A 77 -10.65 5.46 -3.76
C GLU A 77 -9.60 5.08 -4.80
N GLN A 78 -8.33 5.07 -4.39
CA GLN A 78 -7.21 4.63 -5.21
C GLN A 78 -6.79 3.19 -4.89
N CYS A 79 -7.11 2.76 -3.68
CA CYS A 79 -6.88 1.45 -3.10
C CYS A 79 -7.90 1.27 -1.97
N ASP A 80 -8.10 0.02 -1.57
CA ASP A 80 -8.68 -0.37 -0.28
C ASP A 80 -8.07 -1.73 0.06
N ASP A 81 -7.42 -1.85 1.22
CA ASP A 81 -6.76 -3.08 1.68
C ASP A 81 -7.49 -3.78 2.83
N GLY A 82 -8.73 -3.36 3.13
CA GLY A 82 -9.57 -3.93 4.17
C GLY A 82 -9.20 -3.50 5.58
N ASN A 83 -8.41 -2.43 5.73
CA ASN A 83 -8.14 -1.81 7.02
C ASN A 83 -7.89 -0.29 6.89
N ALA A 84 -7.64 0.39 8.01
CA ALA A 84 -7.43 1.84 8.06
C ALA A 84 -6.09 2.21 8.73
N ASP A 85 -5.15 1.26 8.76
CA ASP A 85 -3.78 1.48 9.17
C ASP A 85 -3.05 2.20 8.02
N ASP A 86 -2.06 3.02 8.36
CA ASP A 86 -1.21 3.69 7.36
C ASP A 86 0.09 2.88 7.19
N GLY A 87 0.70 2.95 6.01
CA GLY A 87 2.03 2.40 5.74
C GLY A 87 2.04 0.93 5.33
N ASP A 88 0.89 0.35 4.99
CA ASP A 88 0.70 -0.99 4.44
C ASP A 88 0.45 -1.01 2.93
N GLY A 89 0.25 0.16 2.33
CA GLY A 89 0.10 0.33 0.88
C GLY A 89 -1.19 1.05 0.51
N CYS A 90 -2.13 1.18 1.44
CA CYS A 90 -3.29 2.05 1.33
C CYS A 90 -3.44 2.91 2.57
N SER A 91 -3.59 4.23 2.40
CA SER A 91 -3.79 5.10 3.55
C SER A 91 -5.18 4.90 4.16
N SER A 92 -5.37 5.39 5.39
CA SER A 92 -6.70 5.49 6.00
C SER A 92 -7.68 6.40 5.24
N GLU A 93 -7.22 7.10 4.21
CA GLU A 93 -8.00 7.97 3.31
C GLU A 93 -8.07 7.38 1.88
N CYS A 94 -7.72 6.11 1.72
CA CYS A 94 -7.78 5.33 0.49
C CYS A 94 -6.97 5.94 -0.66
N THR A 95 -5.84 6.52 -0.30
CA THR A 95 -4.80 6.97 -1.23
C THR A 95 -3.66 5.97 -1.25
N LEU A 96 -3.11 5.70 -2.43
CA LEU A 96 -1.97 4.78 -2.54
C LEU A 96 -0.77 5.30 -1.71
N GLU A 97 -0.03 4.37 -1.11
CA GLU A 97 1.18 4.67 -0.35
C GLU A 97 2.35 3.82 -0.84
N TRP A 98 3.55 4.40 -0.86
CA TRP A 98 4.77 3.65 -1.14
C TRP A 98 5.37 3.18 0.18
N VAL A 99 5.33 1.88 0.43
CA VAL A 99 5.95 1.32 1.64
C VAL A 99 7.45 1.19 1.44
N VAL A 100 8.22 1.70 2.39
CA VAL A 100 9.68 1.57 2.47
C VAL A 100 10.09 0.93 3.79
N PHE A 101 10.98 -0.05 3.72
CA PHE A 101 11.55 -0.72 4.89
C PHE A 101 13.02 -1.04 4.63
N VAL A 102 13.70 -1.59 5.63
CA VAL A 102 15.02 -2.20 5.48
C VAL A 102 14.94 -3.67 5.87
N THR A 103 15.33 -4.60 4.98
CA THR A 103 15.10 -6.04 5.18
C THR A 103 15.57 -6.54 6.55
N SER A 104 14.79 -7.38 7.23
CA SER A 104 15.14 -7.97 8.53
C SER A 104 16.41 -8.83 8.48
N ALA A 105 16.74 -9.35 7.29
CA ALA A 105 17.96 -10.12 7.01
C ALA A 105 19.04 -9.28 6.29
N GLY A 106 20.30 -9.64 6.53
CA GLY A 106 21.44 -9.15 5.77
C GLY A 106 21.90 -10.15 4.70
N PHE A 107 22.41 -9.62 3.59
CA PHE A 107 22.85 -10.36 2.42
C PHE A 107 24.27 -9.99 2.02
N LYS A 108 24.98 -10.97 1.47
CA LYS A 108 26.25 -10.72 0.79
C LYS A 108 26.02 -10.14 -0.60
N GLY A 109 27.10 -9.70 -1.24
CA GLY A 109 27.05 -9.04 -2.54
C GLY A 109 26.63 -9.90 -3.72
N ASP A 110 26.49 -11.22 -3.57
CA ASP A 110 25.84 -12.07 -4.58
C ASP A 110 24.34 -12.14 -4.31
N LEU A 111 23.62 -11.17 -4.87
CA LEU A 111 22.17 -11.07 -4.73
C LEU A 111 21.44 -11.82 -5.85
N GLY A 112 22.17 -12.31 -6.87
CA GLY A 112 21.58 -12.79 -8.12
C GLY A 112 21.25 -11.66 -9.10
N GLY A 113 22.03 -10.57 -9.07
CA GLY A 113 21.74 -9.36 -9.83
C GLY A 113 20.61 -8.53 -9.21
N ILE A 114 20.17 -7.50 -9.94
CA ILE A 114 19.09 -6.63 -9.48
C ILE A 114 17.76 -7.40 -9.34
N GLU A 115 17.43 -8.27 -10.29
CA GLU A 115 16.22 -9.12 -10.20
C GLU A 115 16.26 -10.03 -8.97
N GLY A 116 17.43 -10.56 -8.62
CA GLY A 116 17.60 -11.37 -7.42
C GLY A 116 17.54 -10.57 -6.12
N ALA A 117 17.87 -9.27 -6.15
CA ALA A 117 17.66 -8.34 -5.04
C ALA A 117 16.17 -7.99 -4.87
N ASP A 118 15.47 -7.68 -5.97
CA ASP A 118 14.02 -7.45 -5.98
C ASP A 118 13.26 -8.64 -5.40
N ALA A 119 13.61 -9.86 -5.83
CA ALA A 119 13.01 -11.08 -5.30
C ALA A 119 13.24 -11.29 -3.80
N LYS A 120 14.34 -10.75 -3.24
CA LYS A 120 14.57 -10.78 -1.79
C LYS A 120 13.67 -9.79 -1.07
N CYS A 121 13.58 -8.55 -1.53
CA CYS A 121 12.67 -7.55 -0.95
C CYS A 121 11.22 -8.05 -1.02
N GLN A 122 10.79 -8.59 -2.16
CA GLN A 122 9.46 -9.20 -2.31
C GLN A 122 9.24 -10.35 -1.34
N ALA A 123 10.19 -11.29 -1.21
CA ALA A 123 10.02 -12.42 -0.29
C ALA A 123 9.95 -12.00 1.18
N HIS A 124 10.59 -10.88 1.55
CA HIS A 124 10.45 -10.29 2.88
C HIS A 124 9.06 -9.66 3.05
N ALA A 125 8.62 -8.83 2.12
CA ALA A 125 7.27 -8.25 2.17
C ALA A 125 6.17 -9.33 2.22
N ASP A 126 6.27 -10.37 1.39
CA ASP A 126 5.35 -11.51 1.37
C ASP A 126 5.31 -12.30 2.70
N SER A 127 6.32 -12.10 3.57
CA SER A 127 6.37 -12.75 4.88
C SER A 127 5.56 -12.02 5.95
N ASP A 128 5.17 -10.77 5.69
CA ASP A 128 4.25 -10.01 6.53
C ASP A 128 2.88 -9.87 5.85
N ALA A 129 1.85 -10.36 6.53
CA ALA A 129 0.48 -10.28 6.04
C ALA A 129 -0.10 -8.86 6.17
N SER A 130 0.52 -7.97 6.96
CA SER A 130 0.09 -6.59 7.13
C SER A 130 0.58 -5.66 6.03
N LEU A 131 1.35 -6.13 5.04
CA LEU A 131 1.81 -5.32 3.91
C LEU A 131 0.92 -5.47 2.67
N ALA A 132 -0.40 -5.61 2.88
CA ALA A 132 -1.39 -5.80 1.83
C ALA A 132 -1.90 -4.44 1.32
N PRO A 133 -2.12 -4.24 0.00
CA PRO A 133 -2.37 -5.24 -1.04
C PRO A 133 -1.08 -5.81 -1.67
N PRO A 134 -1.13 -6.83 -2.56
CA PRO A 134 0.05 -7.41 -3.21
C PRO A 134 0.83 -6.38 -4.04
N GLY A 135 1.75 -5.68 -3.39
CA GLY A 135 2.66 -4.71 -3.98
C GLY A 135 3.88 -5.39 -4.59
N LYS A 136 4.45 -4.75 -5.62
CA LYS A 136 5.75 -5.14 -6.17
C LYS A 136 6.85 -4.40 -5.42
N TYR A 137 7.61 -5.11 -4.61
CA TYR A 137 8.74 -4.56 -3.88
C TYR A 137 10.02 -4.64 -4.72
N LEU A 138 10.74 -3.52 -4.80
CA LEU A 138 11.96 -3.38 -5.57
C LEU A 138 13.09 -2.99 -4.63
N ALA A 139 14.29 -3.53 -4.86
CA ALA A 139 15.47 -3.09 -4.13
C ALA A 139 15.91 -1.70 -4.60
N TRP A 140 16.19 -0.80 -3.65
CA TRP A 140 16.85 0.48 -3.95
C TRP A 140 18.34 0.26 -4.25
N LEU A 141 18.63 -0.18 -5.47
CA LEU A 141 19.92 -0.74 -5.82
C LEU A 141 20.29 -0.45 -7.28
N SER A 142 21.54 -0.09 -7.55
CA SER A 142 22.06 0.07 -8.92
C SER A 142 23.24 -0.89 -9.20
N ASP A 143 23.36 -1.38 -10.43
CA ASP A 143 24.49 -2.20 -10.92
C ASP A 143 25.49 -1.39 -11.79
N GLU A 144 26.03 -2.00 -12.84
CA GLU A 144 26.94 -1.35 -13.80
C GLU A 144 26.24 -0.42 -14.80
N THR A 145 24.92 -0.52 -14.95
CA THR A 145 24.11 0.18 -15.94
C THR A 145 23.29 1.30 -15.30
N ASP A 146 23.11 2.42 -16.00
CA ASP A 146 22.25 3.51 -15.50
C ASP A 146 20.77 3.08 -15.52
N GLU A 147 20.40 2.14 -16.40
CA GLU A 147 19.07 1.55 -16.52
C GLU A 147 18.66 0.72 -15.29
N SER A 148 19.63 0.25 -14.51
CA SER A 148 19.38 -0.43 -13.24
C SER A 148 19.08 0.51 -12.07
N SER A 149 19.25 1.82 -12.25
CA SER A 149 19.12 2.75 -11.13
C SER A 149 17.66 3.00 -10.74
N PRO A 150 17.38 3.28 -9.44
CA PRO A 150 16.03 3.61 -8.98
C PRO A 150 15.34 4.71 -9.78
N GLN A 151 16.04 5.77 -10.21
CA GLN A 151 15.46 6.83 -11.06
C GLN A 151 14.86 6.35 -12.39
N VAL A 152 15.23 5.15 -12.86
CA VAL A 152 14.69 4.53 -14.08
C VAL A 152 13.64 3.46 -13.75
N ARG A 153 13.88 2.68 -12.69
CA ARG A 153 13.05 1.51 -12.34
C ARG A 153 11.84 1.83 -11.48
N PHE A 154 11.92 2.88 -10.68
CA PHE A 154 10.85 3.29 -9.78
C PHE A 154 9.89 4.23 -10.53
N PRO A 155 8.62 4.28 -10.12
CA PRO A 155 7.69 5.28 -10.64
C PRO A 155 8.18 6.68 -10.24
N THR A 156 8.56 7.48 -11.24
CA THR A 156 9.11 8.85 -11.07
C THR A 156 8.18 9.94 -11.62
N GLY A 157 7.00 9.57 -12.10
CA GLY A 157 6.07 10.49 -12.76
C GLY A 157 5.24 11.31 -11.78
N GLU A 158 4.90 12.55 -12.18
CA GLU A 158 3.86 13.39 -11.56
C GLU A 158 2.46 12.80 -11.80
N VAL A 159 2.21 11.58 -11.31
CA VAL A 159 0.83 11.13 -11.16
C VAL A 159 0.26 11.99 -10.04
N GLU A 160 -0.82 12.72 -10.30
CA GLU A 160 -1.57 13.36 -9.21
C GLU A 160 -1.90 12.24 -8.21
N ASN A 161 -1.42 12.38 -6.97
CA ASN A 161 -1.44 11.37 -5.90
C ASN A 161 -0.33 10.29 -5.95
N ASP A 162 0.88 10.64 -6.42
CA ASP A 162 2.11 9.89 -6.12
C ASP A 162 2.17 9.68 -4.59
N GLY A 163 1.95 8.44 -4.14
CA GLY A 163 1.77 8.11 -2.74
C GLY A 163 2.91 8.64 -1.87
N ALA A 164 2.62 8.94 -0.62
CA ALA A 164 3.69 9.23 0.33
C ALA A 164 4.57 7.96 0.49
N TYR A 165 5.89 8.15 0.54
CA TYR A 165 6.79 7.11 1.02
C TYR A 165 6.67 7.05 2.54
N LYS A 166 6.19 5.93 3.07
CA LYS A 166 5.98 5.72 4.51
C LYS A 166 6.70 4.45 4.97
N LEU A 167 7.16 4.47 6.21
CA LEU A 167 7.56 3.24 6.90
C LEU A 167 6.33 2.39 7.17
N VAL A 168 6.56 1.12 7.48
CA VAL A 168 5.52 0.12 7.80
C VAL A 168 4.64 0.46 9.03
N ASP A 169 4.97 1.53 9.76
CA ASP A 169 4.14 2.05 10.87
C ASP A 169 3.42 3.36 10.50
N GLY A 170 3.41 3.72 9.21
CA GLY A 170 2.83 4.95 8.68
C GLY A 170 3.72 6.19 8.80
N THR A 171 4.92 6.09 9.40
CA THR A 171 5.81 7.24 9.55
C THR A 171 6.27 7.76 8.18
N LEU A 172 6.01 9.04 7.91
CA LEU A 172 6.38 9.71 6.67
C LEU A 172 7.90 9.75 6.47
N VAL A 173 8.37 9.19 5.35
CA VAL A 173 9.75 9.27 4.85
C VAL A 173 9.87 10.38 3.81
N ALA A 174 8.95 10.44 2.86
CA ALA A 174 8.91 11.48 1.83
C ALA A 174 7.47 11.64 1.30
N THR A 175 7.12 12.84 0.86
CA THR A 175 5.81 13.17 0.30
C THR A 175 5.62 12.77 -1.17
N GLY A 176 6.64 12.19 -1.80
CA GLY A 176 6.63 11.70 -3.17
C GLY A 176 8.05 11.55 -3.72
N TRP A 177 8.20 11.18 -5.00
CA TRP A 177 9.52 10.92 -5.59
C TRP A 177 10.47 12.13 -5.51
N ALA A 178 9.97 13.34 -5.77
CA ALA A 178 10.76 14.56 -5.75
C ALA A 178 11.33 14.86 -4.34
N ASP A 179 10.57 14.57 -3.30
CA ASP A 179 10.97 14.76 -1.89
C ASP A 179 11.94 13.64 -1.48
N LEU A 180 11.69 12.38 -1.88
CA LEU A 180 12.61 11.26 -1.62
C LEU A 180 14.00 11.49 -2.22
N THR A 181 14.07 12.21 -3.34
CA THR A 181 15.27 12.39 -4.16
C THR A 181 15.87 13.80 -4.15
N ASP A 182 15.46 14.67 -3.21
CA ASP A 182 16.02 16.02 -3.10
C ASP A 182 17.36 16.09 -2.32
N GLY A 183 17.73 14.98 -1.67
CA GLY A 183 18.95 14.84 -0.87
C GLY A 183 18.72 14.77 0.65
N GLU A 184 17.48 14.94 1.12
CA GLU A 184 17.08 14.80 2.52
C GLU A 184 15.74 14.06 2.60
N ILE A 185 15.57 13.15 3.57
CA ILE A 185 14.30 12.47 3.83
C ILE A 185 13.76 12.91 5.20
N ALA A 186 12.44 12.97 5.34
CA ALA A 186 11.79 13.45 6.56
C ALA A 186 12.08 12.55 7.77
N SER A 187 12.14 11.24 7.54
CA SER A 187 12.42 10.23 8.57
C SER A 187 13.41 9.18 8.05
N PRO A 188 14.34 8.69 8.87
CA PRO A 188 15.27 7.65 8.47
C PRO A 188 14.57 6.28 8.30
N ILE A 189 15.02 5.45 7.36
CA ILE A 189 14.42 4.15 7.05
C ILE A 189 14.98 3.07 7.98
N ILE A 190 14.42 3.00 9.18
CA ILE A 190 14.94 2.15 10.28
C ILE A 190 14.02 1.01 10.69
N LEU A 191 12.87 0.82 10.04
CA LEU A 191 11.98 -0.30 10.35
C LEU A 191 12.16 -1.40 9.31
N ASP A 192 12.16 -2.65 9.77
CA ASP A 192 12.08 -3.80 8.87
C ASP A 192 10.66 -4.07 8.40
N GLU A 193 10.49 -5.05 7.52
CA GLU A 193 9.20 -5.42 6.94
C GLU A 193 8.13 -5.80 7.97
N THR A 194 8.54 -6.08 9.21
CA THR A 194 7.65 -6.44 10.33
C THR A 194 7.43 -5.32 11.34
N GLY A 195 7.93 -4.11 11.05
CA GLY A 195 7.85 -2.95 11.95
C GLY A 195 8.86 -2.97 13.09
N VAL A 196 9.85 -3.87 13.06
CA VAL A 196 10.89 -3.89 14.09
C VAL A 196 11.97 -2.87 13.76
N SER A 197 12.26 -2.00 14.72
CA SER A 197 13.31 -0.99 14.57
C SER A 197 14.72 -1.59 14.58
N VAL A 198 15.47 -1.34 13.51
CA VAL A 198 16.83 -1.80 13.22
C VAL A 198 17.73 -0.60 12.81
N PRO A 199 18.07 0.29 13.74
CA PRO A 199 18.83 1.50 13.44
C PRO A 199 20.34 1.24 13.28
N ASN A 200 21.02 2.14 12.56
CA ASN A 200 22.47 2.11 12.29
C ASN A 200 22.92 0.89 11.47
N GLU A 201 22.06 0.44 10.57
CA GLU A 201 22.35 -0.65 9.66
C GLU A 201 22.96 -0.12 8.37
N SER A 202 23.94 -0.85 7.87
CA SER A 202 24.50 -0.61 6.54
C SER A 202 23.68 -1.36 5.51
N VAL A 203 23.35 -0.67 4.42
CA VAL A 203 22.40 -1.14 3.41
C VAL A 203 23.06 -1.06 2.03
N TRP A 204 22.98 -2.10 1.21
CA TRP A 204 23.49 -2.03 -0.16
C TRP A 204 22.69 -1.03 -0.99
N SER A 205 23.38 -0.18 -1.75
CA SER A 205 22.71 0.81 -2.61
C SER A 205 23.39 0.95 -3.98
N ASN A 206 24.67 1.34 -4.01
CA ASN A 206 25.29 1.90 -5.23
C ASN A 206 24.42 2.95 -5.93
N THR A 207 23.61 3.66 -5.16
CA THR A 207 22.65 4.65 -5.65
C THR A 207 22.90 5.95 -4.90
N THR A 208 22.87 7.08 -5.61
CA THR A 208 22.92 8.41 -4.99
C THR A 208 21.59 8.70 -4.29
N ALA A 209 21.55 9.70 -3.41
CA ALA A 209 20.27 10.13 -2.83
C ALA A 209 19.25 10.60 -3.88
N MET A 210 19.71 10.95 -5.08
CA MET A 210 18.85 11.36 -6.20
C MET A 210 18.35 10.18 -7.05
N GLY A 211 18.54 8.94 -6.60
CA GLY A 211 18.11 7.73 -7.29
C GLY A 211 18.97 7.31 -8.48
N ALA A 212 20.07 8.02 -8.76
CA ALA A 212 20.97 7.72 -9.88
C ALA A 212 22.05 6.71 -9.46
N ARG A 213 22.63 5.99 -10.44
CA ARG A 213 23.78 5.13 -10.19
C ARG A 213 24.96 5.94 -9.62
N LYS A 214 25.55 5.45 -8.52
CA LYS A 214 26.70 6.08 -7.86
C LYS A 214 28.03 5.80 -8.56
N GLY A 215 28.32 4.53 -8.88
CA GLY A 215 29.56 4.18 -9.57
C GLY A 215 29.84 2.69 -9.72
N ASP A 216 31.13 2.32 -9.80
CA ASP A 216 31.61 1.00 -10.21
C ASP A 216 31.77 -0.01 -9.05
N ASN A 217 31.37 0.36 -7.82
CA ASN A 217 31.35 -0.58 -6.68
C ASN A 217 29.94 -1.14 -6.51
N HIS A 218 29.65 -2.26 -7.18
CA HIS A 218 28.35 -2.94 -7.20
C HIS A 218 28.49 -4.46 -7.15
N CYS A 219 29.56 -4.97 -6.52
CA CYS A 219 29.78 -6.42 -6.38
C CYS A 219 29.65 -7.20 -7.69
N GLN A 220 30.24 -6.68 -8.78
CA GLN A 220 30.16 -7.27 -10.13
C GLN A 220 28.71 -7.49 -10.58
N SER A 221 27.90 -6.45 -10.44
CA SER A 221 26.46 -6.46 -10.75
C SER A 221 25.73 -7.44 -9.86
N TRP A 222 26.09 -7.37 -8.57
CA TRP A 222 25.53 -8.15 -7.48
C TRP A 222 25.58 -9.66 -7.71
N SER A 223 26.71 -10.14 -8.23
CA SER A 223 26.95 -11.55 -8.61
C SER A 223 28.15 -12.17 -7.91
N THR A 224 28.73 -11.50 -6.92
CA THR A 224 29.92 -11.99 -6.22
C THR A 224 29.91 -11.73 -4.72
N GLU A 225 30.36 -12.72 -3.96
CA GLU A 225 30.67 -12.60 -2.54
C GLU A 225 32.18 -12.43 -2.28
N SER A 226 32.96 -12.04 -3.29
CA SER A 226 34.41 -11.91 -3.16
C SER A 226 34.80 -10.79 -2.19
N GLY A 227 35.64 -11.08 -1.20
CA GLY A 227 36.22 -10.06 -0.33
C GLY A 227 37.21 -9.11 -1.03
N MET A 228 37.50 -9.32 -2.32
CA MET A 228 38.29 -8.40 -3.16
C MET A 228 37.42 -7.42 -3.94
N SER A 229 36.12 -7.72 -4.09
CA SER A 229 35.14 -6.85 -4.74
C SER A 229 34.49 -5.94 -3.71
N ARG A 230 33.96 -4.80 -4.16
CA ARG A 230 33.31 -3.82 -3.30
C ARG A 230 31.91 -3.46 -3.80
N GLY A 231 31.05 -3.10 -2.87
CA GLY A 231 29.74 -2.51 -3.11
C GLY A 231 29.61 -1.19 -2.32
N PHE A 232 28.94 -0.19 -2.88
CA PHE A 232 28.59 1.01 -2.13
C PHE A 232 27.36 0.80 -1.24
N LEU A 233 27.31 1.57 -0.16
CA LEU A 233 26.30 1.46 0.88
C LEU A 233 25.54 2.77 1.09
N GLY A 234 24.41 2.67 1.77
CA GLY A 234 23.75 3.70 2.54
C GLY A 234 23.69 3.34 4.04
N LEU A 235 23.15 4.25 4.86
CA LEU A 235 22.96 4.06 6.31
C LEU A 235 21.49 4.27 6.71
N SER A 236 20.89 3.26 7.32
CA SER A 236 19.45 3.24 7.65
C SER A 236 19.02 4.37 8.59
N SER A 237 19.92 4.82 9.46
CA SER A 237 19.66 5.85 10.49
C SER A 237 19.91 7.28 10.02
N GLU A 238 20.37 7.49 8.80
CA GLU A 238 20.62 8.82 8.25
C GLU A 238 19.37 9.37 7.55
N SER A 239 19.16 10.68 7.67
CA SER A 239 18.15 11.42 6.90
C SER A 239 18.78 12.31 5.82
N SER A 240 20.09 12.53 5.90
CA SER A 240 20.85 13.22 4.85
C SER A 240 21.11 12.28 3.67
N SER A 241 21.74 12.78 2.60
CA SER A 241 22.08 11.98 1.41
C SER A 241 22.83 10.67 1.71
N GLN A 242 23.46 10.54 2.89
CA GLN A 242 24.11 9.31 3.34
C GLN A 242 23.16 8.13 3.59
N TRP A 243 21.84 8.37 3.67
CA TRP A 243 20.85 7.30 3.76
C TRP A 243 20.98 6.32 2.59
N SER A 244 21.25 6.83 1.39
CA SER A 244 21.52 6.04 0.18
C SER A 244 22.99 6.11 -0.26
N ASP A 245 23.65 7.24 -0.08
CA ASP A 245 24.97 7.56 -0.65
C ASP A 245 26.00 7.78 0.45
N LEU A 246 26.34 6.71 1.19
CA LEU A 246 27.34 6.80 2.25
C LEU A 246 28.69 7.22 1.66
N ASP A 247 29.33 8.25 2.22
CA ASP A 247 30.65 8.71 1.81
C ASP A 247 31.74 7.73 2.28
N ASP A 248 31.80 6.59 1.61
CA ASP A 248 32.78 5.53 1.79
C ASP A 248 33.44 5.11 0.47
N PHE A 249 34.46 4.25 0.56
CA PHE A 249 35.13 3.67 -0.61
C PHE A 249 34.47 2.35 -1.07
N GLY A 250 33.24 2.09 -0.65
CA GLY A 250 32.57 0.80 -0.73
C GLY A 250 33.15 -0.25 0.24
N ASN A 251 32.32 -1.22 0.58
CA ASN A 251 32.62 -2.29 1.51
C ASN A 251 32.68 -3.66 0.82
N THR A 252 33.31 -4.64 1.47
CA THR A 252 33.60 -5.94 0.85
C THR A 252 32.35 -6.77 0.63
N CYS A 253 32.23 -7.38 -0.55
CA CYS A 253 31.03 -8.13 -0.94
C CYS A 253 30.82 -9.45 -0.17
N ASN A 254 31.77 -9.87 0.68
CA ASN A 254 31.63 -11.05 1.55
C ASN A 254 30.95 -10.74 2.90
N SER A 255 30.72 -9.47 3.21
CA SER A 255 30.01 -9.01 4.42
C SER A 255 28.50 -9.06 4.19
N HIS A 256 27.72 -9.14 5.28
CA HIS A 256 26.25 -9.09 5.20
C HIS A 256 25.77 -7.67 5.47
N TYR A 257 25.01 -7.12 4.53
CA TYR A 257 24.33 -5.82 4.64
C TYR A 257 22.89 -5.96 4.16
N ARG A 258 22.01 -5.10 4.65
CA ARG A 258 20.57 -5.19 4.34
C ARG A 258 20.27 -4.61 2.95
N LEU A 259 19.02 -4.71 2.53
CA LEU A 259 18.47 -3.99 1.38
C LEU A 259 17.42 -3.00 1.88
N TYR A 260 17.28 -1.86 1.20
CA TYR A 260 16.03 -1.11 1.20
C TYR A 260 15.12 -1.74 0.15
#